data_AF-A0A8H5PM48-F1
#
_entry.id   AF-A0A8H5PM48-F1
#
_cell.length_a   1.000
_cell.length_b   1.000
_cell.length_c   1.000
_cell.angle_alpha   90.00
_cell.angle_beta   90.00
_cell.angle_gamma   90.00
#
_symmetry.space_group_name_H-M   'P 1'
#
loop_
_entity.id
_entity.type
_entity.pdbx_description
1 polymer ?
#
loop_
_entity_poly.entity_id
_entity_poly.type
_entity_poly.pdbx_seq_one_letter_code
_entity_poly.pdbx_strand_id
1 'polypeptide(L)'
;MPLRRFSGCMGSSPEVALHLTIGVCKEPMEGHPNHWILMLTDVDAEYATCYHPLGGPSRRRPWELVIESGERRSWDVDRFYHVSKISVRHARQVKASAKKVPCGFSQRWVVRVLWDLELQKVVPPGTAKRIAQAVQEDPYADASPIVEEHEGFRDQMFDWVEKHCLSRLGSPRR
;
A
#
# COMPACT_ATOMS: atom_id res chain seq x y z
N MET A 1 -44.46 10.02 -35.80
CA MET A 1 -44.36 9.17 -34.60
C MET A 1 -42.88 9.06 -34.21
N PRO A 2 -42.39 9.72 -33.16
CA PRO A 2 -41.01 9.53 -32.72
C PRO A 2 -40.91 8.39 -31.71
N LEU A 3 -40.06 7.41 -32.00
CA LEU A 3 -39.72 6.31 -31.10
C LEU A 3 -38.77 6.83 -30.00
N ARG A 4 -39.25 6.77 -28.75
CA ARG A 4 -38.45 6.98 -27.53
C ARG A 4 -37.29 5.97 -27.51
N ARG A 5 -36.05 6.45 -27.43
CA ARG A 5 -34.90 5.61 -27.05
C ARG A 5 -34.69 5.71 -25.54
N PHE A 6 -34.69 4.54 -24.93
CA PHE A 6 -34.57 4.27 -23.52
C PHE A 6 -33.30 4.90 -22.93
N SER A 7 -33.48 5.69 -21.88
CA SER A 7 -32.42 6.01 -20.91
C SER A 7 -32.11 4.72 -20.15
N GLY A 8 -31.10 3.99 -20.61
CA GLY A 8 -30.53 2.89 -19.85
C GLY A 8 -29.67 3.48 -18.74
N CYS A 9 -30.17 3.42 -17.50
CA CYS A 9 -29.35 3.59 -16.31
C CYS A 9 -28.16 2.62 -16.43
N MET A 10 -26.95 3.16 -16.57
CA MET A 10 -25.73 2.37 -16.43
C MET A 10 -25.70 1.82 -15.01
N GLY A 11 -26.02 0.54 -14.86
CA GLY A 11 -25.76 -0.18 -13.63
C GLY A 11 -24.28 -0.05 -13.30
N SER A 12 -24.00 0.51 -12.13
CA SER A 12 -22.65 0.56 -11.56
C SER A 12 -22.11 -0.87 -11.47
N SER A 13 -21.18 -1.22 -12.35
CA SER A 13 -20.35 -2.41 -12.18
C SER A 13 -19.75 -2.35 -10.77
N PRO A 14 -19.75 -3.44 -9.98
CA PRO A 14 -19.19 -3.40 -8.63
C PRO A 14 -17.74 -2.93 -8.74
N GLU A 15 -17.45 -1.79 -8.13
CA GLU A 15 -16.11 -1.23 -8.14
C GLU A 15 -15.20 -2.23 -7.43
N VAL A 16 -14.27 -2.84 -8.17
CA VAL A 16 -13.33 -3.79 -7.58
C VAL A 16 -12.54 -3.04 -6.51
N ALA A 17 -12.66 -3.52 -5.27
CA ALA A 17 -12.04 -2.92 -4.11
C ALA A 17 -10.78 -3.70 -3.73
N LEU A 18 -9.75 -2.98 -3.30
CA LEU A 18 -8.55 -3.52 -2.67
C LEU A 18 -8.57 -3.19 -1.19
N HIS A 19 -7.93 -4.02 -0.40
CA HIS A 19 -7.73 -3.80 1.02
C HIS A 19 -6.35 -3.20 1.24
N LEU A 20 -6.32 -1.97 1.78
CA LEU A 20 -5.09 -1.38 2.31
C LEU A 20 -4.95 -1.83 3.77
N THR A 21 -3.83 -2.47 4.08
CA THR A 21 -3.53 -3.05 5.39
C THR A 21 -2.10 -2.74 5.81
N ILE A 22 -1.82 -2.82 7.10
CA ILE A 22 -0.46 -2.75 7.65
C ILE A 22 -0.13 -4.11 8.23
N GLY A 23 0.88 -4.77 7.67
CA GLY A 23 1.50 -5.95 8.26
C GLY A 23 2.55 -5.54 9.28
N VAL A 24 2.52 -6.16 10.46
CA VAL A 24 3.55 -6.03 11.49
C VAL A 24 4.30 -7.34 11.58
N CYS A 25 5.61 -7.31 11.29
CA CYS A 25 6.44 -8.51 11.25
C CYS A 25 6.71 -9.08 12.64
N LYS A 26 6.92 -10.40 12.70
CA LYS A 26 7.34 -11.11 13.92
C LYS A 26 8.80 -10.79 14.20
N GLU A 27 9.14 -10.74 15.50
CA GLU A 27 10.48 -10.50 16.06
C GLU A 27 11.04 -9.07 15.93
N PRO A 28 10.79 -8.22 16.93
CA PRO A 28 11.89 -7.41 17.40
C PRO A 28 12.96 -8.39 17.93
N MET A 29 14.13 -8.45 17.29
CA MET A 29 15.34 -8.81 18.06
C MET A 29 15.30 -7.96 19.34
N GLU A 30 15.52 -8.56 20.51
CA GLU A 30 15.39 -7.90 21.82
C GLU A 30 15.93 -6.45 21.77
N GLY A 31 15.05 -5.47 21.97
CA GLY A 31 15.41 -4.04 21.92
C GLY A 31 15.21 -3.31 20.58
N HIS A 32 14.72 -3.95 19.52
CA HIS A 32 14.40 -3.28 18.25
C HIS A 32 12.88 -3.02 18.09
N PRO A 33 12.47 -1.96 17.40
CA PRO A 33 11.06 -1.71 17.12
C PRO A 33 10.51 -2.66 16.04
N ASN A 34 9.21 -2.95 16.10
CA ASN A 34 8.57 -3.82 15.10
C ASN A 34 8.64 -3.22 13.70
N HIS A 35 8.91 -4.05 12.69
CA HIS A 35 8.90 -3.62 11.30
C HIS A 35 7.48 -3.60 10.71
N TRP A 36 7.07 -2.46 10.15
CA TRP A 36 5.78 -2.32 9.49
C TRP A 36 5.91 -2.39 7.97
N ILE A 37 4.94 -3.06 7.35
CA ILE A 37 4.79 -3.19 5.89
C ILE A 37 3.42 -2.65 5.51
N LEU A 38 3.37 -1.70 4.59
CA LEU A 38 2.10 -1.29 3.98
C LEU A 38 1.76 -2.30 2.88
N MET A 39 0.56 -2.88 2.94
CA MET A 39 0.16 -3.96 2.04
C MET A 39 -1.13 -3.59 1.32
N LEU A 40 -1.10 -3.69 -0.01
CA LEU A 40 -2.28 -3.61 -0.85
C LEU A 40 -2.66 -5.04 -1.25
N THR A 41 -3.82 -5.48 -0.78
CA THR A 41 -4.30 -6.85 -0.93
C THR A 41 -5.57 -6.89 -1.78
N ASP A 42 -5.76 -7.97 -2.51
CA ASP A 42 -7.01 -8.26 -3.20
C ASP A 42 -8.15 -8.59 -2.21
N VAL A 43 -9.36 -8.79 -2.73
CA VAL A 43 -10.57 -9.01 -1.90
C VAL A 43 -10.46 -10.28 -1.07
N ASP A 44 -9.86 -11.33 -1.65
CA ASP A 44 -9.69 -12.63 -0.99
C ASP A 44 -8.43 -12.68 -0.12
N ALA A 45 -7.62 -11.61 -0.16
CA ALA A 45 -6.35 -11.46 0.53
C ALA A 45 -5.36 -12.60 0.26
N GLU A 46 -5.40 -13.18 -0.93
CA GLU A 46 -4.49 -14.22 -1.37
C GLU A 46 -3.16 -13.62 -1.83
N TYR A 47 -3.22 -12.47 -2.51
CA TYR A 47 -2.07 -11.77 -3.05
C TYR A 47 -1.91 -10.37 -2.43
N ALA A 48 -0.66 -9.95 -2.25
CA ALA A 48 -0.32 -8.65 -1.69
C ALA A 48 0.81 -7.97 -2.47
N THR A 49 0.71 -6.64 -2.61
CA THR A 49 1.85 -5.78 -2.92
C THR A 49 2.26 -5.10 -1.64
N CYS A 50 3.50 -5.33 -1.27
CA CYS A 50 4.12 -4.89 -0.04
C CYS A 50 5.02 -3.70 -0.33
N TYR A 51 4.89 -2.66 0.48
CA TYR A 51 5.74 -1.47 0.46
C TYR A 51 6.33 -1.31 1.85
N HIS A 52 7.65 -1.29 1.94
CA HIS A 52 8.34 -1.14 3.21
C HIS A 52 9.76 -0.63 3.02
N PRO A 53 10.22 0.30 3.88
CA PRO A 53 11.61 0.73 3.86
C PRO A 53 12.49 -0.34 4.52
N LEU A 54 13.57 -0.74 3.85
CA LEU A 54 14.62 -1.59 4.41
C LEU A 54 15.91 -0.78 4.58
N GLY A 55 16.90 -1.40 5.25
CA GLY A 55 18.20 -0.79 5.49
C GLY A 55 18.24 0.02 6.79
N GLY A 56 18.88 1.19 6.74
CA GLY A 56 19.03 2.09 7.87
C GLY A 56 20.23 1.80 8.78
N PRO A 57 20.35 2.56 9.89
CA PRO A 57 21.52 2.51 10.78
C PRO A 57 21.78 1.12 11.37
N SER A 58 20.73 0.35 11.64
CA SER A 58 20.84 -1.03 12.16
C SER A 58 21.52 -1.99 11.19
N ARG A 59 21.40 -1.74 9.87
CA ARG A 59 22.03 -2.54 8.81
C ARG A 59 23.25 -1.87 8.19
N ARG A 60 23.67 -0.71 8.73
CA ARG A 60 24.77 0.14 8.20
C ARG A 60 24.62 0.41 6.70
N ARG A 61 23.40 0.60 6.24
CA ARG A 61 23.07 0.88 4.84
C ARG A 61 22.12 2.08 4.74
N PRO A 62 22.07 2.76 3.59
CA PRO A 62 21.01 3.68 3.25
C PRO A 62 19.62 3.07 3.49
N TRP A 63 18.63 3.93 3.73
CA TRP A 63 17.24 3.51 3.70
C TRP A 63 16.80 3.37 2.25
N GLU A 64 16.15 2.25 1.94
CA GLU A 64 15.69 1.93 0.59
C GLU A 64 14.22 1.49 0.62
N LEU A 65 13.42 1.96 -0.34
CA LEU A 65 12.05 1.48 -0.49
C LEU A 65 12.05 0.15 -1.26
N VAL A 66 11.55 -0.90 -0.63
CA VAL A 66 11.30 -2.18 -1.29
C VAL A 66 9.81 -2.27 -1.64
N ILE A 67 9.54 -2.66 -2.89
CA ILE A 67 8.20 -2.91 -3.42
C ILE A 67 8.19 -4.31 -4.02
N GLU A 68 7.43 -5.20 -3.40
CA GLU A 68 7.39 -6.61 -3.78
C GLU A 68 5.95 -7.08 -3.89
N SER A 69 5.69 -8.01 -4.81
CA SER A 69 4.35 -8.59 -4.99
C SER A 69 4.45 -10.11 -4.92
N GLY A 70 3.50 -10.74 -4.23
CA GLY A 70 3.48 -12.19 -4.06
C GLY A 70 2.29 -12.66 -3.25
N GLU A 71 2.28 -13.94 -2.91
CA GLU A 71 1.28 -14.52 -2.02
C GLU A 71 1.36 -13.87 -0.64
N ARG A 72 0.22 -13.52 -0.05
CA ARG A 72 0.19 -12.86 1.26
C ARG A 72 0.84 -13.72 2.36
N ARG A 73 0.77 -15.05 2.23
CA ARG A 73 1.33 -16.01 3.19
C ARG A 73 2.85 -16.10 3.16
N SER A 74 3.50 -15.63 2.09
CA SER A 74 4.96 -15.66 2.01
C SER A 74 5.63 -14.56 2.85
N TRP A 75 4.85 -13.63 3.40
CA TRP A 75 5.34 -12.54 4.23
C TRP A 75 5.34 -12.95 5.70
N ASP A 76 6.45 -12.73 6.39
CA ASP A 76 6.63 -13.01 7.83
C ASP A 76 5.92 -11.98 8.71
N VAL A 77 4.59 -11.88 8.54
CA VAL A 77 3.71 -10.93 9.19
C VAL A 77 2.85 -11.63 10.23
N ASP A 78 2.92 -11.13 11.46
CA ASP A 78 2.18 -11.64 12.60
C ASP A 78 0.80 -11.05 12.76
N ARG A 79 0.71 -9.74 12.55
CA ARG A 79 -0.48 -8.94 12.83
C ARG A 79 -0.78 -8.08 11.64
N PHE A 80 -2.05 -8.07 11.26
CA PHE A 80 -2.57 -7.24 10.19
C PHE A 80 -3.52 -6.20 10.77
N TYR A 81 -3.25 -4.93 10.49
CA TYR A 81 -4.15 -3.83 10.82
C TYR A 81 -4.86 -3.38 9.55
N HIS A 82 -6.19 -3.47 9.55
CA HIS A 82 -6.97 -2.94 8.43
C HIS A 82 -6.95 -1.41 8.46
N VAL A 83 -6.55 -0.80 7.35
CA VAL A 83 -6.52 0.66 7.19
C VAL A 83 -7.82 1.11 6.56
N SER A 84 -8.08 0.67 5.32
CA SER A 84 -9.26 1.05 4.55
C SER A 84 -9.47 0.10 3.37
N LYS A 85 -10.68 0.12 2.81
CA LYS A 85 -10.96 -0.41 1.48
C LYS A 85 -10.82 0.73 0.47
N ILE A 86 -10.06 0.53 -0.58
CA ILE A 86 -9.84 1.52 -1.63
C ILE A 86 -10.27 0.98 -2.99
N SER A 87 -10.63 1.86 -3.91
CA SER A 87 -10.83 1.48 -5.30
C SER A 87 -9.52 0.99 -5.93
N VAL A 88 -9.59 -0.01 -6.82
CA VAL A 88 -8.47 -0.42 -7.68
C VAL A 88 -7.84 0.77 -8.41
N ARG A 89 -8.64 1.79 -8.77
CA ARG A 89 -8.15 2.99 -9.46
C ARG A 89 -7.12 3.78 -8.64
N HIS A 90 -7.19 3.67 -7.31
CA HIS A 90 -6.28 4.34 -6.39
C HIS A 90 -4.98 3.55 -6.13
N ALA A 91 -4.81 2.34 -6.68
CA ALA A 91 -3.58 1.55 -6.51
C ALA A 91 -2.32 2.30 -6.97
N ARG A 92 -2.42 3.04 -8.09
CA ARG A 92 -1.31 3.87 -8.60
C ARG A 92 -0.97 5.02 -7.65
N GLN A 93 -1.96 5.58 -6.95
CA GLN A 93 -1.74 6.63 -5.95
C GLN A 93 -1.03 6.07 -4.72
N VAL A 94 -1.39 4.87 -4.25
CA VAL A 94 -0.67 4.18 -3.17
C VAL A 94 0.81 4.03 -3.50
N LYS A 95 1.14 3.50 -4.69
CA LYS A 95 2.53 3.37 -5.14
C LYS A 95 3.23 4.72 -5.25
N ALA A 96 2.56 5.73 -5.81
CA ALA A 96 3.13 7.06 -5.96
C ALA A 96 3.43 7.72 -4.61
N SER A 97 2.52 7.61 -3.63
CA SER A 97 2.73 8.09 -2.26
C SER A 97 3.87 7.35 -1.57
N ALA A 98 3.93 6.02 -1.72
CA ALA A 98 5.02 5.22 -1.15
C ALA A 98 6.39 5.66 -1.67
N LYS A 99 6.52 5.89 -2.98
CA LYS A 99 7.77 6.37 -3.60
C LYS A 99 8.11 7.82 -3.21
N LYS A 100 7.10 8.69 -3.09
CA LYS A 100 7.28 10.11 -2.77
C LYS A 100 7.78 10.33 -1.34
N VAL A 101 7.36 9.49 -0.39
CA VAL A 101 7.69 9.66 1.03
C VAL A 101 9.13 9.17 1.27
N PRO A 102 10.03 10.04 1.78
CA PRO A 102 11.40 9.64 2.09
C PRO A 102 11.44 8.46 3.06
N CYS A 103 12.26 7.46 2.73
CA CYS A 103 12.42 6.26 3.55
C CYS A 103 13.06 6.57 4.91
N GLY A 104 12.81 5.69 5.86
CA GLY A 104 13.25 5.84 7.25
C GLY A 104 12.62 4.77 8.12
N PHE A 105 12.48 5.07 9.42
CA PHE A 105 11.80 4.19 10.35
C PHE A 105 10.39 3.80 9.86
N SER A 106 10.17 2.50 9.67
CA SER A 106 9.04 1.98 8.88
C SER A 106 7.68 2.40 9.41
N GLN A 107 7.51 2.48 10.73
CA GLN A 107 6.24 2.90 11.34
C GLN A 107 5.91 4.36 11.01
N ARG A 108 6.90 5.26 11.11
CA ARG A 108 6.74 6.69 10.74
C ARG A 108 6.56 6.86 9.24
N TRP A 109 7.29 6.08 8.45
CA TRP A 109 7.14 6.07 6.99
C TRP A 109 5.70 5.70 6.59
N VAL A 110 5.14 4.63 7.15
CA VAL A 110 3.74 4.22 6.91
C VAL A 110 2.78 5.35 7.26
N VAL A 111 2.94 5.99 8.43
CA VAL A 111 2.07 7.11 8.83
C VAL A 111 2.15 8.28 7.84
N ARG A 112 3.34 8.63 7.35
CA ARG A 112 3.52 9.69 6.34
C ARG A 112 2.87 9.34 5.00
N VAL A 113 2.98 8.08 4.56
CA VAL A 113 2.29 7.61 3.36
C VAL A 113 0.77 7.71 3.53
N LEU A 114 0.23 7.27 4.68
CA LEU A 114 -1.19 7.39 4.97
C LEU A 114 -1.66 8.84 5.02
N TRP A 115 -0.85 9.75 5.56
CA TRP A 115 -1.14 11.18 5.56
C TRP A 115 -1.23 11.73 4.13
N ASP A 116 -0.29 11.39 3.25
CA ASP A 116 -0.34 11.80 1.84
C ASP A 116 -1.56 11.22 1.11
N LEU A 117 -1.94 9.97 1.42
CA LEU A 117 -3.15 9.33 0.88
C LEU A 117 -4.45 9.96 1.39
N GLU A 118 -4.47 10.48 2.62
CA GLU A 118 -5.61 11.27 3.12
C GLU A 118 -5.77 12.58 2.35
N LEU A 119 -4.68 13.29 2.10
CA LEU A 119 -4.70 14.54 1.32
C LEU A 119 -5.21 14.29 -0.11
N GLN A 120 -4.89 13.13 -0.68
CA GLN A 120 -5.40 12.68 -1.96
C GLN A 120 -6.81 12.09 -1.93
N LYS A 121 -7.45 12.00 -0.75
CA LYS A 121 -8.78 11.41 -0.52
C LYS A 121 -8.86 9.92 -0.90
N VAL A 122 -7.73 9.22 -0.89
CA VAL A 122 -7.66 7.77 -1.15
C VAL A 122 -8.10 6.97 0.08
N VAL A 123 -7.77 7.46 1.28
CA VAL A 123 -8.21 6.89 2.56
C VAL A 123 -9.00 7.94 3.37
N PRO A 124 -9.86 7.52 4.32
CA PRO A 124 -10.63 8.44 5.14
C PRO A 124 -9.76 9.38 5.97
N PRO A 125 -10.19 10.64 6.19
CA PRO A 125 -9.46 11.58 7.03
C PRO A 125 -9.31 11.06 8.47
N GLY A 126 -8.13 11.30 9.08
CA GLY A 126 -7.83 10.87 10.45
C GLY A 126 -7.32 9.43 10.60
N THR A 127 -7.22 8.68 9.50
CA THR A 127 -6.58 7.36 9.42
C THR A 127 -5.13 7.39 9.92
N ALA A 128 -4.28 8.27 9.39
CA ALA A 128 -2.90 8.48 9.77
C ALA A 128 -2.78 8.87 11.24
N LYS A 129 -3.65 9.77 11.74
CA LYS A 129 -3.68 10.15 13.17
C LYS A 129 -4.00 8.96 14.06
N ARG A 130 -4.96 8.12 13.68
CA ARG A 130 -5.31 6.89 14.40
C ARG A 130 -4.15 5.89 14.41
N ILE A 131 -3.53 5.65 13.26
CA ILE A 131 -2.40 4.72 13.14
C ILE A 131 -1.15 5.25 13.88
N ALA A 132 -0.93 6.56 13.90
CA ALA A 132 0.19 7.19 14.60
C ALA A 132 0.21 6.90 16.10
N GLN A 133 -0.94 6.59 16.72
CA GLN A 133 -1.03 6.23 18.14
C GLN A 133 -0.35 4.89 18.46
N ALA A 134 -0.12 4.03 17.46
CA ALA A 134 0.55 2.74 17.62
C ALA A 134 2.05 2.79 17.27
N VAL A 135 2.57 3.95 16.88
CA VAL A 135 3.99 4.12 16.56
C VAL A 135 4.83 4.07 17.83
N GLN A 136 5.86 3.23 17.81
CA GLN A 136 6.87 3.10 18.85
C GLN A 136 7.88 4.24 18.76
N GLU A 137 8.63 4.45 19.83
CA GLU A 137 9.73 5.40 19.84
C GLU A 137 10.74 5.07 18.72
N ASP A 138 11.17 6.09 18.00
CA ASP A 138 12.07 5.96 16.85
C ASP A 138 13.53 5.96 17.36
N PRO A 139 14.21 4.80 17.41
CA PRO A 139 15.57 4.73 17.91
C PRO A 139 16.60 5.37 16.96
N TYR A 140 16.14 5.82 15.78
CA TYR A 140 16.99 6.40 14.73
C TYR A 140 16.64 7.87 14.47
N ALA A 141 15.94 8.55 15.38
CA ALA A 141 15.53 9.94 15.20
C ALA A 141 16.70 10.89 14.90
N ASP A 142 17.88 10.60 15.44
CA ASP A 142 19.11 11.38 15.25
C ASP A 142 19.97 10.91 14.06
N ALA A 143 19.59 9.81 13.39
CA ALA A 143 20.33 9.29 12.25
C ALA A 143 19.91 10.01 10.96
N SER A 144 20.89 10.56 10.23
CA SER A 144 20.66 11.19 8.93
C SER A 144 20.32 10.11 7.88
N PRO A 145 19.20 10.22 7.13
CA PRO A 145 18.87 9.25 6.11
C PRO A 145 19.83 9.41 4.91
N ILE A 146 20.58 8.36 4.61
CA ILE A 146 21.18 8.18 3.28
C ILE A 146 20.10 7.49 2.45
N VAL A 147 19.71 8.06 1.32
CA VAL A 147 18.68 7.51 0.42
C VAL A 147 19.32 7.32 -0.94
N GLU A 148 19.38 6.08 -1.43
CA GLU A 148 19.74 5.78 -2.83
C GLU A 148 18.50 5.20 -3.51
N GLU A 149 18.13 5.76 -4.67
CA GLU A 149 16.99 5.31 -5.47
C GLU A 149 17.48 4.31 -6.52
N HIS A 150 17.02 3.06 -6.44
CA HIS A 150 17.23 2.06 -7.49
C HIS A 150 15.90 1.69 -8.18
N GLU A 151 15.81 1.94 -9.49
CA GLU A 151 14.71 1.46 -10.32
C GLU A 151 14.98 0.03 -10.80
N GLY A 152 14.28 -0.96 -10.24
CA GLY A 152 14.48 -2.32 -10.67
C GLY A 152 13.59 -3.37 -10.01
N PHE A 153 12.27 -3.19 -10.01
CA PHE A 153 11.37 -4.31 -9.71
C PHE A 153 10.13 -4.28 -10.60
N ARG A 154 9.93 -5.36 -11.37
CA ARG A 154 8.76 -5.55 -12.24
C ARG A 154 7.54 -5.80 -11.37
N ASP A 155 6.58 -4.89 -11.46
CA ASP A 155 5.34 -4.86 -10.70
C ASP A 155 4.33 -5.91 -11.19
N GLN A 156 4.46 -7.16 -10.71
CA GLN A 156 3.55 -8.24 -11.11
C GLN A 156 2.09 -8.01 -10.67
N MET A 157 1.85 -7.22 -9.61
CA MET A 157 0.48 -6.90 -9.18
C MET A 157 -0.23 -5.96 -10.14
N PHE A 158 0.46 -4.99 -10.76
CA PHE A 158 -0.21 -4.14 -11.76
C PHE A 158 -0.59 -4.95 -12.98
N ASP A 159 0.29 -5.86 -13.41
CA ASP A 159 -0.04 -6.83 -14.44
C ASP A 159 -1.24 -7.70 -14.03
N TRP A 160 -1.34 -8.15 -12.77
CA TRP A 160 -2.48 -8.93 -12.28
C TRP A 160 -3.77 -8.12 -12.18
N VAL A 161 -3.74 -6.91 -11.61
CA VAL A 161 -4.89 -6.00 -11.53
C VAL A 161 -5.40 -5.64 -12.93
N GLU A 162 -4.50 -5.34 -13.87
CA GLU A 162 -4.86 -5.08 -15.25
C GLU A 162 -5.37 -6.35 -15.97
N LYS A 163 -4.79 -7.53 -15.72
CA LYS A 163 -5.22 -8.79 -16.35
C LYS A 163 -6.49 -9.40 -15.76
N HIS A 164 -6.75 -9.25 -14.47
CA HIS A 164 -7.79 -10.00 -13.74
C HIS A 164 -8.87 -9.11 -13.11
N CYS A 165 -8.56 -7.89 -12.66
CA CYS A 165 -9.58 -6.97 -12.15
C CYS A 165 -10.22 -6.16 -13.28
N LEU A 166 -9.43 -5.66 -14.25
CA LEU A 166 -9.98 -4.90 -15.38
C LEU A 166 -10.66 -5.79 -16.43
N SER A 167 -10.24 -7.04 -16.61
CA SER A 167 -10.89 -7.99 -17.52
C SER A 167 -12.31 -8.38 -17.08
N ARG A 168 -12.59 -8.35 -15.76
CA ARG A 168 -13.93 -8.54 -15.19
C ARG A 168 -14.86 -7.34 -15.36
N LEU A 169 -14.33 -6.17 -15.72
CA LEU A 169 -15.13 -4.96 -15.96
C LEU A 169 -15.70 -4.86 -17.38
N GLY A 170 -15.46 -5.87 -18.24
CA GLY A 170 -15.97 -5.90 -19.60
C GLY A 170 -15.30 -4.86 -20.49
N SER A 171 -14.46 -5.32 -21.41
CA SER A 171 -14.05 -4.49 -22.55
C SER A 171 -15.30 -3.94 -23.24
N PRO A 172 -15.44 -2.62 -23.46
CA PRO A 172 -16.38 -2.14 -24.46
C PRO A 172 -15.86 -2.71 -25.78
N ARG A 173 -16.53 -3.74 -26.31
CA ARG A 173 -16.31 -4.18 -27.68
C ARG A 173 -16.56 -2.95 -28.56
N ARG A 174 -15.51 -2.53 -29.26
CA ARG A 174 -15.60 -1.58 -30.37
C ARG A 174 -16.59 -2.09 -31.41
#